data_AF-A0AB73K8I6-F1
#
_entry.id   AF-A0AB73K8I6-F1
#
_cell.length_a   1.000
_cell.length_b   1.000
_cell.length_c   1.000
_cell.angle_alpha   90.00
_cell.angle_beta   90.00
_cell.angle_gamma   90.00
#
_symmetry.space_group_name_H-M   'P 1'
#
loop_
_entity.id
_entity.type
_entity.pdbx_description
1 polymer ?
#
loop_
_entity_poly.entity_id
_entity_poly.type
_entity_poly.pdbx_seq_one_letter_code
_entity_poly.pdbx_strand_id
1 'polypeptide(L)'
;MRKRKLNIHDLRTCLSYDSEVRKFLSLKERCIIHHNQIKILEWSYPLEIPVDLIDKIEDKLDEIRRKRWKRPEFHFERESNHITRIQIK
;
A
#
# COMPACT_ATOMS: atom_id res chain seq x y z
N MET A 1 8.49 20.19 -11.34
CA MET A 1 8.88 18.76 -11.30
C MET A 1 7.75 17.95 -11.92
N ARG A 2 8.01 17.05 -12.88
CA ARG A 2 6.95 16.17 -13.41
C ARG A 2 6.53 15.20 -12.30
N LYS A 3 5.28 15.27 -11.84
CA LYS A 3 4.71 14.29 -10.90
C LYS A 3 4.79 12.91 -11.56
N ARG A 4 5.38 11.94 -10.85
CA ARG A 4 5.54 10.59 -11.36
C ARG A 4 4.14 9.96 -11.44
N LYS A 5 3.84 9.25 -12.54
CA LYS A 5 2.58 8.50 -12.62
C LYS A 5 2.67 7.30 -11.68
N LEU A 6 1.81 7.23 -10.65
CA LEU A 6 1.73 6.06 -9.78
C LEU A 6 1.41 4.82 -10.62
N ASN A 7 2.10 3.72 -10.34
CA ASN A 7 1.84 2.42 -10.96
C ASN A 7 1.27 1.42 -9.93
N ILE A 8 0.86 0.24 -10.40
CA ILE A 8 0.28 -0.79 -9.52
C ILE A 8 1.23 -1.23 -8.40
N HIS A 9 2.54 -1.24 -8.64
CA HIS A 9 3.53 -1.63 -7.63
C HIS A 9 3.58 -0.59 -6.50
N ASP A 10 3.56 0.70 -6.82
CA ASP A 10 3.55 1.78 -5.83
C ASP A 10 2.33 1.64 -4.89
N LEU A 11 1.14 1.38 -5.46
CA LEU A 11 -0.09 1.16 -4.69
C LEU A 11 0.00 -0.10 -3.82
N ARG A 12 0.48 -1.22 -4.36
CA ARG A 12 0.64 -2.49 -3.63
C ARG A 12 1.65 -2.36 -2.50
N THR A 13 2.77 -1.68 -2.74
CA THR A 13 3.79 -1.40 -1.74
C THR A 13 3.18 -0.56 -0.62
N CYS A 14 2.51 0.55 -0.96
CA CYS A 14 1.86 1.42 0.02
C CYS A 14 0.92 0.64 0.96
N LEU A 15 0.01 -0.16 0.40
CA LEU A 15 -0.90 -1.01 1.18
C LEU A 15 -0.19 -2.08 2.01
N SER A 16 0.93 -2.62 1.52
CA SER A 16 1.67 -3.64 2.26
C SER A 16 2.37 -3.11 3.51
N TYR A 17 2.72 -1.82 3.52
CA TYR A 17 3.31 -1.16 4.67
C TYR A 17 2.27 -0.53 5.61
N ASP A 18 1.07 -0.20 5.08
CA ASP A 18 -0.10 0.18 5.89
C ASP A 18 -0.66 -1.05 6.61
N SER A 19 -0.15 -1.30 7.82
CA SER A 19 -0.40 -2.51 8.60
C SER A 19 -0.93 -2.16 9.98
N GLU A 20 -1.33 -3.17 10.77
CA GLU A 20 -1.85 -2.93 12.12
C GLU A 20 -0.90 -2.16 13.04
N VAL A 21 0.40 -2.31 12.82
CA VAL A 21 1.46 -1.68 13.62
C VAL A 21 1.69 -0.23 13.20
N ARG A 22 1.49 0.08 11.91
CA ARG A 22 1.68 1.42 11.34
C ARG A 22 0.61 1.67 10.31
N LYS A 23 -0.47 2.33 10.75
CA LYS A 23 -1.55 2.81 9.88
C LYS A 23 -1.28 4.27 9.56
N PHE A 24 -1.19 4.58 8.27
CA PHE A 24 -1.09 5.94 7.76
C PHE A 24 -2.14 6.23 6.68
N LEU A 25 -2.86 5.20 6.21
CA LEU A 25 -4.05 5.32 5.39
C LEU A 25 -5.32 5.11 6.23
N SER A 26 -6.26 6.02 6.09
CA SER A 26 -7.64 5.85 6.52
C SER A 26 -8.31 4.69 5.75
N LEU A 27 -9.43 4.20 6.28
CA LEU A 27 -10.21 3.16 5.60
C LEU A 27 -10.64 3.59 4.19
N LYS A 28 -11.13 4.84 4.06
CA LYS A 28 -11.56 5.41 2.77
C LYS A 28 -10.41 5.42 1.75
N GLU A 29 -9.22 5.85 2.16
CA GLU A 29 -8.05 5.88 1.28
C GLU A 29 -7.63 4.48 0.84
N ARG A 30 -7.64 3.49 1.76
CA ARG A 30 -7.38 2.08 1.42
C ARG A 30 -8.37 1.56 0.37
N CYS A 31 -9.66 1.83 0.54
CA CYS A 31 -10.69 1.43 -0.41
C CYS A 31 -10.46 2.05 -1.80
N ILE A 32 -10.12 3.34 -1.87
CA ILE A 32 -9.81 4.03 -3.14
C ILE A 32 -8.61 3.37 -3.83
N ILE A 33 -7.54 3.06 -3.09
CA ILE A 33 -6.36 2.40 -3.65
C ILE A 33 -6.71 1.02 -4.20
N HIS A 34 -7.45 0.20 -3.44
CA HIS A 34 -7.89 -1.12 -3.90
C HIS A 34 -8.75 -1.05 -5.16
N HIS A 35 -9.73 -0.13 -5.21
CA HIS A 35 -10.58 0.05 -6.38
C HIS A 35 -9.76 0.41 -7.62
N ASN A 36 -8.76 1.28 -7.47
CA ASN A 36 -7.89 1.67 -8.58
C ASN A 36 -6.89 0.58 -8.98
N GLN A 37 -6.46 -0.31 -8.07
CA GLN A 37 -5.68 -1.49 -8.44
C GLN A 37 -6.47 -2.43 -9.36
N ILE A 38 -7.77 -2.63 -9.08
CA ILE A 38 -8.66 -3.42 -9.93
C ILE A 38 -8.78 -2.77 -11.32
N LYS A 39 -9.06 -1.46 -11.37
CA LYS A 39 -9.12 -0.71 -12.64
C LYS A 39 -7.84 -0.83 -13.47
N ILE A 40 -6.65 -0.76 -12.84
CA ILE A 40 -5.38 -0.94 -13.56
C ILE A 40 -5.27 -2.36 -14.15
N LEU A 41 -5.66 -3.39 -13.40
CA LEU A 41 -5.63 -4.79 -13.87
C LEU A 41 -6.61 -5.02 -15.03
N GLU A 42 -7.75 -4.33 -14.99
CA GLU A 42 -8.81 -4.37 -16.01
C GLU A 42 -8.58 -3.37 -17.15
N TRP A 43 -7.40 -2.71 -17.19
CA TRP A 43 -7.05 -1.69 -18.19
C TRP A 43 -8.09 -0.55 -18.32
N SER A 44 -8.84 -0.31 -17.24
CA SER A 44 -9.92 0.66 -17.17
C SER A 44 -9.39 2.02 -16.73
N TYR A 45 -9.69 3.05 -17.52
CA TYR A 45 -9.31 4.44 -17.29
C TYR A 45 -10.55 5.36 -17.29
N PRO A 46 -10.50 6.52 -16.60
CA PRO A 46 -9.38 7.05 -15.83
C PRO A 46 -9.24 6.44 -14.42
N LEU A 47 -8.06 6.59 -13.83
CA LEU A 47 -7.88 6.33 -12.40
C LEU A 47 -8.57 7.43 -11.60
N GLU A 48 -9.27 7.02 -10.54
CA GLU A 48 -9.99 7.88 -9.62
C GLU A 48 -9.25 7.92 -8.29
N ILE A 49 -8.03 8.46 -8.30
CA ILE A 49 -7.26 8.71 -7.08
C ILE A 49 -7.18 10.22 -6.87
N PRO A 50 -7.72 10.75 -5.76
CA PRO A 50 -7.58 12.17 -5.42
C PRO A 50 -6.12 12.62 -5.36
N VAL A 51 -5.84 13.86 -5.78
CA VAL A 51 -4.46 14.38 -5.89
C VAL A 51 -3.76 14.43 -4.53
N ASP A 52 -4.48 14.80 -3.47
CA ASP A 52 -4.01 14.77 -2.09
C ASP A 52 -3.58 13.37 -1.65
N LEU A 53 -4.34 12.35 -2.06
CA LEU A 53 -3.98 10.95 -1.80
C LEU A 53 -2.76 10.52 -2.63
N ILE A 54 -2.63 10.97 -3.87
CA ILE A 54 -1.42 10.72 -4.69
C ILE A 54 -0.18 11.27 -3.97
N ASP A 55 -0.23 12.54 -3.57
CA ASP A 55 0.88 13.23 -2.91
C ASP A 55 1.25 12.53 -1.60
N LYS A 56 0.25 12.13 -0.81
CA LYS A 56 0.44 11.34 0.42
C LYS A 56 1.09 9.97 0.16
N ILE A 57 0.69 9.26 -0.90
CA ILE A 57 1.28 7.97 -1.26
C ILE A 57 2.74 8.15 -1.65
N GLU A 58 3.05 9.16 -2.48
CA GLU A 58 4.43 9.45 -2.89
C GLU A 58 5.32 9.77 -1.68
N ASP A 59 4.86 10.66 -0.79
CA ASP A 59 5.58 11.03 0.43
C ASP A 59 5.86 9.82 1.32
N LYS A 60 4.88 8.91 1.47
CA LYS A 60 5.03 7.71 2.29
C LYS A 60 5.97 6.68 1.68
N LEU A 61 5.91 6.48 0.36
CA LEU A 61 6.85 5.60 -0.33
C LEU A 61 8.29 6.12 -0.22
N ASP A 62 8.47 7.44 -0.31
CA ASP A 62 9.76 8.07 -0.08
C ASP A 62 10.25 7.92 1.36
N GLU A 63 9.37 8.11 2.34
CA GLU A 63 9.68 7.88 3.75
C GLU A 63 10.11 6.43 4.01
N ILE A 64 9.37 5.45 3.48
CA ILE A 64 9.67 4.01 3.56
C ILE A 64 11.06 3.72 3.01
N ARG A 65 11.41 4.27 1.84
CA ARG A 65 12.72 4.09 1.21
C ARG A 65 13.84 4.72 2.05
N ARG A 66 13.70 5.99 2.44
CA ARG A 66 14.72 6.74 3.19
C ARG A 66 15.00 6.12 4.56
N LYS A 67 13.94 5.72 5.28
CA LYS A 67 14.05 5.11 6.60
C LYS A 67 14.28 3.59 6.56
N ARG A 68 14.40 2.99 5.36
CA ARG A 68 14.58 1.55 5.13
C ARG A 68 13.60 0.71 5.97
N TRP A 69 12.32 1.05 5.91
CA TRP A 69 11.32 0.31 6.68
C TRP A 69 11.34 -1.16 6.27
N LYS A 70 11.31 -2.06 7.26
CA LYS A 70 11.11 -3.48 7.01
C LYS A 70 9.64 -3.73 6.70
N ARG A 71 9.37 -4.41 5.59
CA ARG A 71 8.01 -4.81 5.23
C ARG A 71 7.46 -5.77 6.30
N PRO A 72 6.24 -5.57 6.80
CA PRO A 72 5.59 -6.58 7.63
C PRO A 72 5.41 -7.88 6.84
N GLU A 73 5.79 -9.00 7.46
CA GLU A 73 5.56 -10.33 6.92
C GLU A 73 4.67 -11.12 7.86
N PHE A 74 3.76 -11.90 7.27
CA PHE A 74 2.77 -12.69 7.99
C PHE A 74 2.80 -14.11 7.47
N HIS A 75 2.71 -15.06 8.39
CA HIS A 75 2.57 -16.47 8.12
C HIS A 75 1.16 -16.92 8.50
N PHE A 76 0.52 -17.70 7.65
CA PHE A 76 -0.76 -18.30 7.96
C PHE A 76 -0.54 -19.76 8.36
N GLU A 77 -0.88 -20.07 9.60
CA GLU A 77 -0.80 -21.40 10.16
C GLU A 77 -2.16 -22.11 9.95
N ARG A 78 -2.17 -23.12 9.06
CA ARG A 78 -3.41 -23.77 8.62
C ARG A 78 -4.11 -24.55 9.73
N GLU A 79 -3.35 -25.19 10.62
CA GLU A 79 -3.89 -26.08 11.65
C GLU A 79 -4.64 -25.30 12.75
N SER A 80 -4.13 -24.12 13.10
CA SER A 80 -4.70 -23.22 14.12
C SER A 80 -5.60 -22.13 13.52
N ASN A 81 -5.71 -22.08 12.19
CA ASN A 81 -6.38 -21.03 11.43
C ASN A 81 -5.95 -19.61 11.87
N HIS A 82 -4.69 -19.45 12.29
CA HIS A 82 -4.15 -18.21 12.83
C HIS A 82 -3.15 -17.55 11.87
N ILE A 83 -3.16 -16.22 11.85
CA ILE A 83 -2.14 -15.42 11.17
C ILE A 83 -1.14 -14.95 12.21
N THR A 84 0.12 -15.39 12.08
CA THR A 84 1.22 -14.97 12.95
C THR A 84 2.15 -14.02 12.19
N ARG A 85 2.62 -12.98 12.87
CA ARG A 85 3.60 -12.06 12.27
C ARG A 85 4.99 -12.68 12.35
N ILE A 86 5.72 -12.67 11.24
CA ILE A 86 7.12 -13.07 11.22
C ILE A 86 7.95 -11.96 11.85
N GLN A 87 8.61 -12.25 12.97
CA GLN A 87 9.59 -11.33 13.56
C GLN A 87 10.89 -11.36 12.74
N ILE A 88 11.05 -10.39 11.86
CA ILE A 88 12.29 -10.21 11.10
C ILE A 88 13.31 -9.50 12.01
N LYS A 89 14.27 -10.25 12.54
CA LYS A 89 15.43 -9.71 13.29
C LYS A 89 16.16 -8.63 12.50
#